data_AF-A0A392RX76-F1
#
_entry.id   AF-A0A392RX76-F1
#
_cell.length_a   1.000
_cell.length_b   1.000
_cell.length_c   1.000
_cell.angle_alpha   90.00
_cell.angle_beta   90.00
_cell.angle_gamma   90.00
#
_symmetry.space_group_name_H-M   'P 1'
#
loop_
_entity.id
_entity.type
_entity.pdbx_description
1 polymer ?
#
loop_
_entity_poly.entity_id
_entity_poly.type
_entity_poly.pdbx_seq_one_letter_code
_entity_poly.pdbx_strand_id
1 'polypeptide(L)'
;SIDYLVHIVSSQGVHANPEKLEAMVKWPVPTTVKQLRGFMGLRGYYRRFIANYASIAAPLTDLLRQDAFTWTDSATSAFIALKNAMTAALVLCLPDFSQEFIIETDASNAGIGAVLM
;
A
#
# COMPACT_ATOMS: atom_id res chain seq x y z
N SER A 1 3.54 17.69 -15.68
CA SER A 1 3.06 16.82 -14.58
C SER A 1 4.18 16.66 -13.57
N ILE A 2 3.86 16.39 -12.31
CA ILE A 2 4.84 16.14 -11.24
C ILE A 2 4.63 14.71 -10.73
N ASP A 3 5.71 13.96 -10.59
CA ASP A 3 5.69 12.68 -9.89
C ASP A 3 5.61 12.90 -8.38
N TYR A 4 4.53 12.44 -7.76
CA TYR A 4 4.34 12.52 -6.32
C TYR A 4 3.88 11.17 -5.76
N LEU A 5 4.69 10.60 -4.86
CA LEU A 5 4.50 9.23 -4.34
C LEU A 5 4.38 8.20 -5.47
N VAL A 6 3.19 7.63 -5.70
CA VAL A 6 2.91 6.69 -6.80
C VAL A 6 1.92 7.27 -7.80
N HIS A 7 1.81 8.61 -7.83
CA HIS A 7 0.91 9.31 -8.72
C HIS A 7 1.65 10.29 -9.63
N ILE A 8 1.12 10.46 -10.83
CA ILE A 8 1.42 11.55 -11.74
C ILE A 8 0.34 12.60 -11.51
N VAL A 9 0.71 13.72 -10.92
CA VAL A 9 -0.19 14.86 -10.70
C VAL A 9 -0.07 15.80 -11.89
N SER A 10 -1.18 16.06 -12.57
CA SER A 10 -1.25 16.92 -13.75
C SER A 10 -2.49 17.83 -13.70
N SER A 11 -2.58 18.78 -14.63
CA SER A 11 -3.79 19.61 -14.80
C SER A 11 -5.03 18.79 -15.20
N GLN A 12 -4.86 17.55 -15.67
CA GLN A 12 -5.95 16.65 -16.01
C GLN A 12 -6.38 15.74 -14.84
N GLY A 13 -5.69 15.83 -13.70
CA GLY A 13 -5.99 15.05 -12.50
C GLY A 13 -4.79 14.28 -11.97
N VAL A 14 -5.10 13.35 -11.06
CA VAL A 14 -4.13 12.46 -10.40
C VAL A 14 -4.27 11.09 -11.03
N HIS A 15 -3.20 10.61 -11.68
CA HIS A 15 -3.15 9.28 -12.29
C HIS A 15 -2.15 8.42 -11.55
N ALA A 16 -2.37 7.10 -11.49
CA ALA A 16 -1.32 6.23 -10.97
C ALA A 16 -0.13 6.25 -11.94
N ASN A 17 1.08 6.31 -11.40
CA ASN A 17 2.29 6.18 -12.19
C ASN A 17 2.46 4.68 -12.55
N PRO A 18 2.30 4.29 -13.82
CA PRO A 18 2.37 2.89 -14.23
C PRO A 18 3.76 2.30 -13.97
N GLU A 19 4.83 3.08 -14.08
CA GLU A 19 6.20 2.61 -13.80
C GLU A 19 6.39 2.26 -12.32
N LYS A 20 5.81 3.04 -11.42
CA LYS A 20 5.89 2.79 -9.97
C LYS A 20 4.96 1.66 -9.53
N LEU A 21 3.80 1.52 -10.15
CA LEU A 21 2.94 0.34 -10.01
C LEU A 21 3.68 -0.93 -10.48
N GLU A 22 4.31 -0.87 -11.66
CA GLU A 22 5.12 -1.96 -12.19
C GLU A 22 6.30 -2.29 -11.29
N ALA A 23 7.01 -1.29 -10.78
CA ALA A 23 8.12 -1.49 -9.84
C ALA A 23 7.66 -2.20 -8.56
N MET A 24 6.45 -1.91 -8.09
CA MET A 24 5.87 -2.58 -6.94
C MET A 24 5.46 -4.03 -7.24
N VAL A 25 4.91 -4.29 -8.42
CA VAL A 25 4.59 -5.65 -8.90
C VAL A 25 5.86 -6.47 -9.14
N LYS A 26 6.91 -5.85 -9.69
CA LYS A 26 8.20 -6.47 -9.98
C LYS A 26 9.16 -6.44 -8.79
N TRP A 27 8.72 -5.93 -7.63
CA TRP A 27 9.59 -5.81 -6.47
C TRP A 27 10.20 -7.18 -6.11
N PRO A 28 11.53 -7.30 -6.06
CA PRO A 28 12.22 -8.57 -5.89
C PRO A 28 12.01 -9.10 -4.47
N VAL A 29 12.03 -10.43 -4.33
CA VAL A 29 11.99 -11.07 -3.02
C VAL A 29 13.21 -10.61 -2.19
N PRO A 30 13.02 -10.01 -1.00
CA PRO A 30 14.13 -9.59 -0.16
C PRO A 30 14.99 -10.78 0.27
N THR A 31 16.30 -10.70 0.03
CA THR A 31 17.29 -11.69 0.50
C THR A 31 18.02 -11.22 1.75
N THR A 32 17.80 -9.97 2.18
CA THR A 32 18.45 -9.39 3.35
C THR A 32 17.46 -8.59 4.20
N VAL A 33 17.75 -8.48 5.50
CA VAL A 33 16.98 -7.62 6.43
C VAL A 33 16.89 -6.19 5.94
N LYS A 34 17.97 -5.65 5.33
CA LYS A 34 17.99 -4.28 4.82
C LYS A 34 16.98 -4.08 3.67
N GLN A 35 16.92 -5.03 2.74
CA GLN A 35 15.93 -5.00 1.65
C GLN A 35 14.50 -5.15 2.21
N LEU A 36 14.31 -6.04 3.20
CA LEU A 36 13.00 -6.21 3.83
C LEU A 36 12.55 -4.94 4.57
N ARG A 37 13.46 -4.26 5.28
CA ARG A 37 13.16 -2.96 5.92
C ARG A 37 12.81 -1.89 4.88
N GLY A 38 13.53 -1.84 3.77
CA GLY A 38 13.22 -0.90 2.67
C GLY A 38 11.81 -1.12 2.13
N PHE A 39 11.42 -2.38 1.95
CA PHE A 39 10.09 -2.76 1.52
C PHE A 39 9.01 -2.45 2.57
N MET A 40 9.29 -2.71 3.85
CA MET A 40 8.36 -2.40 4.95
C MET A 40 8.22 -0.89 5.21
N GLY A 41 9.22 -0.08 4.88
CA GLY A 41 9.17 1.39 4.99
C GLY A 41 8.16 2.02 4.02
N LEU A 42 8.10 1.55 2.78
CA LEU A 42 7.14 2.04 1.76
C LEU A 42 5.67 1.73 2.12
N ARG A 43 5.43 0.72 2.95
CA ARG A 43 4.09 0.27 3.35
C ARG A 43 3.42 1.13 4.41
N GLY A 44 4.17 1.97 5.14
CA GLY A 44 3.60 2.84 6.17
C GLY A 44 2.51 3.77 5.63
N TYR A 45 2.70 4.27 4.41
CA TYR A 45 1.71 5.11 3.73
C TYR A 45 0.44 4.31 3.36
N TYR A 46 0.62 3.10 2.82
CA TYR A 46 -0.47 2.27 2.30
C TYR A 46 -1.20 1.43 3.34
N ARG A 47 -0.63 1.27 4.54
CA ARG A 47 -1.21 0.46 5.62
C ARG A 47 -2.67 0.77 5.90
N ARG A 48 -3.08 2.05 5.82
CA ARG A 48 -4.46 2.49 6.10
C ARG A 48 -5.48 1.97 5.07
N PHE A 49 -5.03 1.59 3.88
CA PHE A 49 -5.87 1.15 2.77
C PHE A 49 -5.87 -0.38 2.60
N ILE A 50 -5.13 -1.10 3.44
CA ILE A 50 -5.00 -2.56 3.36
C ILE A 50 -5.72 -3.17 4.55
N ALA A 51 -6.85 -3.83 4.28
CA ALA A 51 -7.57 -4.60 5.29
C ALA A 51 -6.67 -5.69 5.88
N ASN A 52 -6.74 -5.88 7.21
CA ASN A 52 -5.95 -6.87 7.93
C ASN A 52 -4.42 -6.76 7.74
N TYR A 53 -3.92 -5.55 7.44
CA TYR A 53 -2.49 -5.32 7.19
C TYR A 53 -1.57 -5.94 8.24
N ALA A 54 -1.88 -5.75 9.52
CA ALA A 54 -1.04 -6.22 10.61
C ALA A 54 -0.87 -7.75 10.58
N SER A 55 -1.96 -8.48 10.34
CA SER A 55 -1.96 -9.93 10.25
C SER A 55 -1.16 -10.42 9.03
N ILE A 56 -1.31 -9.76 7.88
CA ILE A 56 -0.58 -10.13 6.66
C ILE A 56 0.91 -9.79 6.81
N ALA A 57 1.26 -8.68 7.46
CA ALA A 57 2.63 -8.23 7.64
C ALA A 57 3.36 -8.92 8.81
N ALA A 58 2.66 -9.66 9.67
CA ALA A 58 3.24 -10.28 10.87
C ALA A 58 4.44 -11.20 10.55
N PRO A 59 4.36 -12.14 9.59
CA PRO A 59 5.50 -13.01 9.26
C PRO A 59 6.73 -12.23 8.78
N LEU A 60 6.53 -11.10 8.09
CA LEU A 60 7.61 -10.23 7.64
C LEU A 60 8.18 -9.39 8.78
N THR A 61 7.35 -8.99 9.73
CA THR A 61 7.76 -8.24 10.92
C THR A 61 8.61 -9.11 11.84
N ASP A 62 8.26 -10.38 11.97
CA ASP A 62 9.02 -11.35 12.75
C ASP A 62 10.43 -11.57 12.16
N LEU A 63 10.54 -11.61 10.83
CA LEU A 63 11.84 -11.66 10.14
C LEU A 63 12.73 -10.42 10.38
N LEU A 64 12.16 -9.28 10.76
CA LEU A 64 12.94 -8.09 11.12
C LEU A 64 13.51 -8.17 12.54
N ARG A 65 12.96 -9.03 13.39
CA ARG A 65 13.33 -9.19 14.81
C ARG A 65 14.32 -10.32 15.03
N GLN A 66 14.43 -11.27 14.09
CA GLN A 66 15.36 -12.39 14.18
C GLN A 66 16.80 -11.96 13.86
N ASP A 67 17.74 -12.47 14.65
CA ASP A 67 19.18 -12.27 14.43
C ASP A 67 19.69 -12.97 13.15
N ALA A 68 19.04 -14.08 12.77
CA ALA A 68 19.30 -14.83 11.55
C ALA A 68 18.13 -14.69 10.57
N PHE A 69 18.31 -13.91 9.51
CA PHE A 69 17.31 -13.72 8.46
C PHE A 69 17.14 -15.01 7.65
N THR A 70 16.03 -15.72 7.86
CA THR A 70 15.70 -16.93 7.11
C THR A 70 14.39 -16.71 6.37
N TRP A 71 14.43 -16.67 5.04
CA TRP A 71 13.22 -16.52 4.24
C TRP A 71 12.38 -17.81 4.29
N THR A 72 11.16 -17.73 4.79
CA THR A 72 10.26 -18.89 4.96
C THR A 72 9.10 -18.85 3.95
N ASP A 73 8.40 -19.97 3.78
CA ASP A 73 7.20 -20.02 2.94
C ASP A 73 6.10 -19.07 3.43
N SER A 74 5.95 -18.94 4.75
CA SER A 74 5.04 -17.97 5.38
C SER A 74 5.40 -16.52 5.01
N ALA A 75 6.70 -16.20 4.97
CA ALA A 75 7.18 -14.90 4.51
C ALA A 75 6.90 -14.67 3.02
N THR A 76 7.04 -15.70 2.18
CA THR A 76 6.66 -15.64 0.76
C THR A 76 5.17 -15.34 0.59
N SER A 77 4.30 -16.06 1.29
CA SER A 77 2.86 -15.85 1.25
C SER A 77 2.49 -14.44 1.71
N ALA A 78 3.06 -13.98 2.83
CA ALA A 78 2.87 -12.62 3.35
C ALA A 78 3.36 -11.54 2.38
N PHE A 79 4.51 -11.76 1.75
CA PHE A 79 5.09 -10.84 0.77
C PHE A 79 4.18 -10.69 -0.46
N ILE A 80 3.74 -11.81 -1.04
CA ILE A 80 2.84 -11.83 -2.20
C ILE A 80 1.49 -11.22 -1.87
N ALA A 81 0.86 -11.65 -0.77
CA ALA A 81 -0.45 -11.14 -0.35
C ALA A 81 -0.43 -9.62 -0.19
N LEU A 82 0.65 -9.10 0.40
CA LEU A 82 0.73 -7.68 0.66
C LEU A 82 1.20 -6.87 -0.56
N LYS A 83 1.92 -7.46 -1.53
CA LYS A 83 2.10 -6.85 -2.87
C LYS A 83 0.77 -6.71 -3.58
N ASN A 84 -0.04 -7.76 -3.60
CA ASN A 84 -1.36 -7.73 -4.24
C ASN A 84 -2.28 -6.70 -3.59
N ALA A 85 -2.32 -6.67 -2.25
CA ALA A 85 -3.12 -5.69 -1.52
C ALA A 85 -2.66 -4.25 -1.77
N MET A 86 -1.35 -4.00 -1.85
CA MET A 86 -0.82 -2.67 -2.19
C MET A 86 -1.22 -2.28 -3.63
N THR A 87 -1.03 -3.15 -4.61
CA THR A 87 -1.41 -2.86 -6.01
C THR A 87 -2.90 -2.59 -6.13
N ALA A 88 -3.76 -3.38 -5.47
CA ALA A 88 -5.20 -3.15 -5.44
C ALA A 88 -5.56 -1.81 -4.77
N ALA A 89 -4.94 -1.50 -3.63
CA ALA A 89 -5.16 -0.23 -2.93
C ALA A 89 -4.76 0.99 -3.78
N LEU A 90 -3.67 0.90 -4.54
CA LEU A 90 -3.29 1.99 -5.44
C LEU A 90 -4.26 2.22 -6.58
N VAL A 91 -4.91 1.16 -7.06
CA VAL A 91 -5.97 1.27 -8.08
C VAL A 91 -7.21 1.91 -7.46
N LEU A 92 -7.58 1.52 -6.24
CA LEU A 92 -8.73 2.07 -5.50
C LEU A 92 -8.57 3.54 -5.11
N CYS A 93 -7.34 4.05 -4.96
CA CYS A 93 -7.10 5.45 -4.61
C CYS A 93 -7.28 6.43 -5.79
N LEU A 94 -7.64 5.99 -7.00
CA LEU A 94 -7.84 6.90 -8.12
C LEU A 94 -9.29 7.39 -8.16
N PRO A 95 -9.55 8.67 -7.88
CA PRO A 95 -10.84 9.26 -8.16
C PRO A 95 -11.09 9.24 -9.66
N ASP A 96 -12.13 8.54 -10.10
CA ASP A 96 -12.60 8.62 -11.48
C ASP A 96 -13.43 9.89 -11.65
N PHE A 97 -12.81 10.93 -12.20
CA PHE A 97 -13.46 12.22 -12.42
C PHE A 97 -14.53 12.20 -13.51
N SER A 98 -14.71 11.08 -14.22
CA SER A 98 -15.86 10.87 -15.10
C SER A 98 -17.10 10.34 -14.37
N GLN A 99 -16.95 9.91 -13.12
CA GLN A 99 -18.01 9.40 -12.26
C GLN A 99 -18.40 10.44 -11.20
N GLU A 100 -19.62 10.32 -10.68
CA GLU A 100 -20.09 11.16 -9.59
C GLU A 100 -19.44 10.72 -8.28
N PHE A 101 -18.85 11.66 -7.55
CA PHE A 101 -18.29 11.40 -6.22
C PHE A 101 -19.39 11.47 -5.17
N ILE A 102 -19.50 10.42 -4.36
CA ILE A 102 -20.47 10.38 -3.25
C ILE A 102 -19.69 10.54 -1.95
N ILE A 103 -20.02 11.59 -1.20
CA ILE A 103 -19.47 11.79 0.13
C ILE A 103 -20.52 11.36 1.15
N GLU A 104 -20.27 10.25 1.82
CA GLU A 104 -21.04 9.85 2.99
C GLU A 104 -20.43 10.52 4.22
N THR A 105 -21.26 11.24 4.98
CA THR A 105 -20.83 11.90 6.21
C THR A 105 -21.69 11.42 7.37
N ASP A 106 -21.05 11.20 8.52
CA ASP A 106 -21.71 10.93 9.79
C ASP A 106 -21.14 11.88 10.85
N ALA A 107 -22.00 12.40 11.73
CA ALA A 107 -21.60 13.38 12.73
C ALA A 107 -22.31 13.13 14.05
N SER A 108 -21.55 13.27 15.14
CA SER A 108 -22.03 13.20 16.52
C SER A 108 -21.48 14.37 17.34
N ASN A 109 -22.00 14.57 18.56
CA ASN A 109 -21.46 15.58 19.49
C ASN A 109 -19.97 15.38 19.85
N ALA A 110 -19.40 14.20 19.58
CA ALA A 110 -17.99 13.89 19.88
C ALA A 110 -17.06 13.98 18.66
N GLY A 111 -17.59 13.99 17.43
CA GLY A 111 -16.76 13.98 16.23
C GLY A 111 -17.53 13.80 14.92
N ILE A 112 -16.83 14.03 13.82
CA ILE A 112 -17.34 13.93 12.44
C ILE A 112 -16.50 12.91 11.68
N GLY A 113 -17.16 12.03 10.93
CA GLY A 113 -16.57 11.11 9.96
C GLY A 113 -17.07 11.40 8.56
N ALA A 114 -16.21 11.23 7.56
CA ALA A 114 -16.58 11.31 6.16
C ALA A 114 -15.84 10.24 5.37
N VAL A 115 -16.52 9.63 4.40
CA VAL A 115 -15.97 8.68 3.44
C VAL A 115 -16.32 9.18 2.04
N LEU A 116 -15.30 9.23 1.18
CA LEU A 116 -15.46 9.47 -0.26
C LEU A 116 -15.57 8.09 -0.94
N MET A 117 -16.68 7.85 -1.62
CA MET A 117 -16.91 6.69 -2.48
C MET A 117 -16.69 7.04 -3.94
#